data_AF-A0A1W0VZW3-F1
#
_entry.id   AF-A0A1W0VZW3-F1
#
_cell.length_a   1.000
_cell.length_b   1.000
_cell.length_c   1.000
_cell.angle_alpha   90.00
_cell.angle_beta   90.00
_cell.angle_gamma   90.00
#
_symmetry.space_group_name_H-M   'P 1'
#
loop_
_entity.id
_entity.type
_entity.pdbx_description
1 polymer ?
#
loop_
_entity_poly.entity_id
_entity_poly.type
_entity_poly.pdbx_seq_one_letter_code
_entity_poly.pdbx_strand_id
1 'polypeptide(L)'
;MANPRAAAVILLIMSLFMVVAISRAAAAKPTEGPNKTTALHHDAHGQDAASPEMSEPKPTCDDDKCEPEPEPPTCDDHCEEPKPEPKPEPEPEPKSELTCNKVHGVQEGETCYCLAQGVGLTLDNFLSFNPNICCDNLFIGQWVCLDATSGC
;
A
#
# COMPACT_ATOMS: atom_id res chain seq x y z
N MET A 1 -54.83 -16.62 -2.59
CA MET A 1 -54.73 -17.52 -1.42
C MET A 1 -53.28 -17.51 -0.96
N ALA A 2 -52.96 -16.93 0.19
CA ALA A 2 -51.57 -16.88 0.68
C ALA A 2 -51.14 -18.27 1.17
N ASN A 3 -49.95 -18.72 0.78
CA ASN A 3 -49.43 -20.03 1.19
C ASN A 3 -48.98 -19.94 2.66
N PRO A 4 -49.64 -20.65 3.60
CA PRO A 4 -49.32 -20.57 5.02
C PRO A 4 -47.89 -21.05 5.33
N ARG A 5 -47.31 -21.89 4.46
CA ARG A 5 -45.91 -22.33 4.57
C ARG A 5 -44.95 -21.21 4.20
N ALA A 6 -45.29 -20.38 3.21
CA ALA A 6 -44.48 -19.23 2.83
C ALA A 6 -44.50 -18.14 3.93
N ALA A 7 -45.65 -17.91 4.57
CA ALA A 7 -45.76 -16.98 5.69
C ALA A 7 -44.89 -17.40 6.90
N ALA A 8 -44.87 -18.70 7.23
CA ALA A 8 -44.02 -19.23 8.30
C ALA A 8 -42.52 -19.06 8.00
N VAL A 9 -42.09 -19.31 6.75
CA VAL A 9 -40.69 -19.13 6.33
C VAL A 9 -40.29 -17.66 6.39
N ILE A 10 -41.16 -16.74 5.95
CA ILE A 10 -40.90 -15.29 6.02
C ILE A 10 -40.77 -14.83 7.48
N LEU A 11 -41.63 -15.30 8.39
CA LEU A 11 -41.55 -14.95 9.81
C LEU A 11 -40.27 -15.48 10.48
N LEU A 12 -39.81 -16.68 10.12
CA LEU A 12 -38.55 -17.23 10.61
C LEU A 12 -37.33 -16.47 10.07
N ILE A 13 -37.36 -16.07 8.79
CA ILE A 13 -36.30 -15.25 8.20
C ILE A 13 -36.26 -13.89 8.88
N MET A 14 -37.40 -13.22 9.03
CA MET A 14 -37.49 -11.91 9.69
C MET A 14 -37.06 -11.97 11.16
N SER A 15 -37.39 -13.03 11.90
CA SER A 15 -36.93 -13.18 13.28
C SER A 15 -35.41 -13.41 13.34
N LEU A 16 -34.84 -14.18 12.42
CA LEU A 16 -33.39 -14.35 12.31
C LEU A 16 -32.69 -13.02 12.04
N PHE A 17 -33.20 -12.24 11.09
CA PHE A 17 -32.67 -10.90 10.77
C PHE A 17 -32.73 -9.95 11.97
N MET A 18 -33.83 -9.96 12.73
CA MET A 18 -33.97 -9.14 13.95
C MET A 18 -32.99 -9.56 15.04
N VAL A 19 -32.78 -10.86 15.27
CA VAL A 19 -31.80 -11.36 16.25
C VAL A 19 -30.36 -11.01 15.87
N VAL A 20 -30.02 -11.07 14.58
CA VAL A 20 -28.71 -10.65 14.07
C VAL A 20 -28.50 -9.14 14.21
N ALA A 21 -29.55 -8.33 13.97
CA ALA A 21 -29.49 -6.88 14.12
C ALA A 21 -29.29 -6.45 15.59
N ILE A 22 -30.01 -7.08 16.53
CA ILE A 22 -29.86 -6.82 17.98
C ILE A 22 -28.44 -7.18 18.46
N SER A 23 -27.84 -8.24 17.90
CA SER A 23 -26.49 -8.69 18.28
C SER A 23 -25.37 -7.74 17.84
N ARG A 24 -25.63 -6.80 16.94
CA ARG A 24 -24.65 -5.81 16.45
C ARG A 24 -24.62 -4.49 17.24
N ALA A 25 -25.51 -4.31 18.21
CA ALA A 25 -25.65 -3.04 18.94
C ALA A 25 -24.71 -2.87 20.16
N ALA A 26 -23.81 -3.81 20.43
CA ALA A 26 -22.96 -3.78 21.63
C ALA A 26 -21.47 -3.54 21.32
N ALA A 27 -21.12 -2.37 20.76
CA ALA A 27 -19.73 -1.90 20.73
C ALA A 27 -19.56 -0.37 20.61
N ALA A 28 -20.56 0.44 20.98
CA ALA A 28 -20.34 1.88 21.17
C ALA A 28 -19.84 2.12 22.61
N LYS A 29 -18.52 2.19 22.77
CA LYS A 29 -17.89 2.55 24.04
C LYS A 29 -18.07 4.06 24.28
N PRO A 30 -18.42 4.51 25.50
CA PRO A 30 -18.70 5.92 25.78
C PRO A 30 -17.43 6.77 25.62
N THR A 31 -17.60 7.93 24.99
CA THR A 31 -16.63 9.02 24.95
C THR A 31 -16.62 9.77 26.28
N GLU A 32 -15.52 9.67 27.03
CA GLU A 32 -15.21 10.58 28.14
C GLU A 32 -14.08 11.52 27.70
N GLY A 33 -14.40 12.79 27.53
CA GLY A 33 -13.52 13.90 27.89
C GLY A 33 -14.19 14.69 29.03
N PRO A 34 -13.61 15.78 29.57
CA PRO A 34 -12.26 16.33 29.42
C PRO A 34 -11.51 16.44 30.77
N ASN A 35 -10.21 16.12 30.83
CA ASN A 35 -9.35 16.57 31.96
C ASN A 35 -8.33 17.61 31.47
N LYS A 36 -8.36 18.71 32.20
CA LYS A 36 -7.76 20.02 31.98
C LYS A 36 -6.45 20.14 32.77
N THR A 37 -5.44 20.67 32.09
CA THR A 37 -4.31 21.44 32.63
C THR A 37 -3.28 20.71 33.50
N THR A 38 -2.10 20.51 32.91
CA THR A 38 -0.84 20.84 33.60
C THR A 38 0.06 21.54 32.58
N ALA A 39 0.13 22.85 32.71
CA ALA A 39 1.20 23.65 32.15
C ALA A 39 2.42 23.45 33.06
N LEU A 40 3.41 22.71 32.59
CA LEU A 40 4.77 22.78 33.10
C LEU A 40 5.61 23.42 32.01
N HIS A 41 5.91 24.70 32.24
CA HIS A 41 7.07 25.37 31.70
C HIS A 41 8.30 24.54 32.09
N HIS A 42 9.22 24.32 31.15
CA HIS A 42 10.65 24.28 31.44
C HIS A 42 11.41 24.84 30.23
N ASP A 43 11.89 26.05 30.49
CA ASP A 43 13.13 26.71 30.10
C ASP A 43 13.81 26.40 28.77
N ALA A 44 14.05 27.51 28.09
CA ALA A 44 14.93 27.70 26.97
C ALA A 44 16.39 27.34 27.32
N HIS A 45 17.02 26.62 26.39
CA HIS A 45 18.42 26.86 26.06
C HIS A 45 18.50 27.15 24.56
N GLY A 46 18.76 28.41 24.23
CA GLY A 46 19.30 28.76 22.93
C GLY A 46 20.77 28.34 22.85
N GLN A 47 21.22 27.94 21.67
CA GLN A 47 22.38 28.53 21.02
C GLN A 47 22.59 27.90 19.65
N ASP A 48 22.43 28.75 18.65
CA ASP A 48 23.28 28.92 17.47
C ASP A 48 24.33 27.84 17.22
N ALA A 49 24.15 27.08 16.14
CA ALA A 49 25.26 26.57 15.35
C ALA A 49 24.80 26.21 13.93
N ALA A 50 25.07 27.14 13.02
CA ALA A 50 25.53 26.89 11.65
C ALA A 50 24.88 25.75 10.86
N SER A 51 23.93 26.15 10.01
CA SER A 51 23.68 25.49 8.73
C SER A 51 24.99 25.53 7.91
N PRO A 52 25.55 24.39 7.45
CA PRO A 52 26.56 24.45 6.41
C PRO A 52 25.85 24.80 5.10
N GLU A 53 26.15 26.00 4.60
CA GLU A 53 25.86 26.38 3.22
C GLU A 53 26.37 25.29 2.28
N MET A 54 25.44 24.75 1.48
CA MET A 54 25.75 23.94 0.34
C MET A 54 26.34 24.88 -0.72
N SER A 55 27.65 25.11 -0.66
CA SER A 55 28.38 25.82 -1.70
C SER A 55 28.47 24.90 -2.92
N GLU A 56 27.57 25.09 -3.87
CA GLU A 56 27.64 24.49 -5.20
C GLU A 56 28.97 24.88 -5.87
N PRO A 57 29.75 23.94 -6.41
CA PRO A 57 30.79 24.30 -7.36
C PRO A 57 30.11 24.72 -8.67
N LYS A 58 30.14 26.02 -8.95
CA LYS A 58 29.84 26.58 -10.27
C LYS A 58 30.73 25.89 -11.32
N PRO A 59 30.19 25.30 -12.40
CA PRO A 59 31.01 24.86 -13.52
C PRO A 59 31.58 26.10 -14.21
N THR A 60 32.89 26.27 -14.15
CA THR A 60 33.61 27.25 -14.96
C THR A 60 33.85 26.61 -16.32
N CYS A 61 33.00 26.97 -17.28
CA CYS A 61 33.35 26.86 -18.69
C CYS A 61 34.30 28.03 -19.00
N ASP A 62 35.60 27.80 -18.79
CA ASP A 62 36.63 28.65 -19.37
C ASP A 62 36.84 28.19 -20.81
N ASP A 63 36.39 29.03 -21.73
CA ASP A 63 36.66 28.97 -23.16
C ASP A 63 38.18 28.96 -23.41
N ASP A 64 38.70 27.90 -24.02
CA ASP A 64 39.72 28.05 -25.04
C ASP A 64 39.85 26.78 -25.90
N LYS A 65 39.67 27.00 -27.22
CA LYS A 65 40.02 26.11 -28.35
C LYS A 65 38.98 25.08 -28.82
N CYS A 66 38.02 25.55 -29.63
CA CYS A 66 37.49 24.73 -30.73
C CYS A 66 38.57 24.52 -31.79
N GLU A 67 39.23 23.36 -31.79
CA GLU A 67 39.86 22.85 -33.01
C GLU A 67 38.79 22.15 -33.87
N PRO A 68 38.80 22.31 -35.21
CA PRO A 68 37.89 21.56 -36.06
C PRO A 68 38.24 20.07 -36.01
N GLU A 69 37.26 19.23 -35.69
CA GLU A 69 37.39 17.77 -35.81
C GLU A 69 37.79 17.38 -37.24
N PRO A 70 38.70 16.40 -37.42
CA PRO A 70 38.83 15.75 -38.73
C PRO A 70 37.51 15.03 -39.05
N GLU A 71 37.00 15.22 -40.26
CA GLU A 71 35.77 14.56 -40.74
C GLU A 71 35.83 13.04 -40.45
N PRO A 72 34.75 12.43 -39.92
CA PRO A 72 34.72 10.99 -39.71
C PRO A 72 34.82 10.28 -41.07
N PRO A 73 35.53 9.15 -41.18
CA PRO A 73 35.42 8.31 -42.36
C PRO A 73 33.96 7.86 -42.49
N THR A 74 33.34 8.15 -43.63
CA THR A 74 32.02 7.60 -43.97
C THR A 74 32.14 6.08 -44.00
N CYS A 75 31.46 5.40 -43.08
CA CYS A 75 31.27 3.97 -43.16
C CYS A 75 30.20 3.69 -44.22
N ASP A 76 30.64 3.60 -45.47
CA ASP A 76 29.84 3.05 -46.56
C ASP A 76 29.64 1.53 -46.31
N ASP A 77 28.38 1.21 -46.01
CA ASP A 77 27.61 0.03 -46.44
C ASP A 77 28.14 -1.40 -46.16
N HIS A 78 27.33 -2.12 -45.35
CA HIS A 78 27.28 -3.57 -45.07
C HIS A 78 27.97 -4.07 -43.79
N CYS A 79 27.40 -3.70 -42.65
CA CYS A 79 27.25 -4.66 -41.56
C CYS A 79 25.77 -5.11 -41.55
N GLU A 80 25.45 -6.24 -42.18
CA GLU A 80 24.21 -6.91 -41.81
C GLU A 80 24.43 -7.38 -40.35
N GLU A 81 23.80 -6.69 -39.40
CA GLU A 81 23.75 -7.14 -38.02
C GLU A 81 23.15 -8.55 -37.99
N PRO A 82 23.80 -9.54 -37.34
CA PRO A 82 23.15 -10.80 -37.10
C PRO A 82 21.88 -10.52 -36.28
N LYS A 83 20.72 -10.93 -36.81
CA LYS A 83 19.44 -10.86 -36.08
C LYS A 83 19.66 -11.46 -34.68
N PRO A 84 19.38 -10.72 -33.58
CA PRO A 84 19.57 -11.27 -32.25
C PRO A 84 18.71 -12.52 -32.11
N GLU A 85 19.35 -13.64 -31.78
CA GLU A 85 18.65 -14.85 -31.37
C GLU A 85 17.80 -14.51 -30.14
N PRO A 86 16.56 -15.03 -30.03
CA PRO A 86 15.77 -14.80 -28.83
C PRO A 86 16.51 -15.41 -27.64
N LYS A 87 16.91 -14.55 -26.69
CA LYS A 87 17.40 -14.97 -25.38
C LYS A 87 16.38 -15.95 -24.79
N PRO A 88 16.79 -17.11 -24.23
CA PRO A 88 15.85 -17.98 -23.53
C PRO A 88 15.12 -17.15 -22.48
N GLU A 89 13.80 -17.06 -22.63
CA GLU A 89 12.91 -16.46 -21.63
C GLU A 89 13.13 -17.24 -20.32
N PRO A 90 13.36 -16.56 -19.19
CA PRO A 90 13.54 -17.25 -17.93
C PRO A 90 12.32 -18.14 -17.69
N GLU A 91 12.57 -19.43 -17.43
CA GLU A 91 11.54 -20.40 -17.06
C GLU A 91 10.76 -19.81 -15.87
N PRO A 92 9.42 -19.85 -15.87
CA PRO A 92 8.64 -19.22 -14.82
C PRO A 92 9.04 -19.82 -13.47
N GLU A 93 9.59 -18.99 -12.60
CA GLU A 93 9.91 -19.41 -11.23
C GLU A 93 8.65 -19.98 -10.58
N PRO A 94 8.77 -21.03 -9.75
CA PRO A 94 7.62 -21.61 -9.06
C PRO A 94 6.97 -20.51 -8.22
N LYS A 95 5.75 -20.10 -8.62
CA LYS A 95 4.94 -19.17 -7.85
C LYS A 95 4.55 -19.87 -6.56
N SER A 96 5.13 -19.45 -5.45
CA SER A 96 4.67 -19.82 -4.12
C SER A 96 3.20 -19.41 -4.00
N GLU A 97 2.31 -20.38 -3.77
CA GLU A 97 0.89 -20.10 -3.59
C GLU A 97 0.67 -19.54 -2.17
N LEU A 98 0.26 -18.27 -2.08
CA LEU A 98 -0.15 -17.66 -0.82
C LEU A 98 -1.58 -18.09 -0.49
N THR A 99 -1.77 -18.72 0.68
CA THR A 99 -3.08 -19.02 1.24
C THR A 99 -3.43 -17.96 2.30
N CYS A 100 -4.57 -17.30 2.15
CA CYS A 100 -5.05 -16.35 3.15
C CYS A 100 -5.74 -17.06 4.32
N ASN A 101 -5.22 -16.87 5.52
CA ASN A 101 -5.72 -17.47 6.77
C ASN A 101 -6.73 -16.59 7.49
N LYS A 102 -6.61 -15.26 7.33
CA LYS A 102 -7.53 -14.29 7.96
C LYS A 102 -7.95 -13.22 6.97
N VAL A 103 -9.23 -13.24 6.62
CA VAL A 103 -9.85 -12.24 5.75
C VAL A 103 -10.55 -11.18 6.60
N HIS A 104 -10.43 -9.91 6.20
CA HIS A 104 -11.09 -8.77 6.83
C HIS A 104 -11.78 -7.90 5.76
N GLY A 105 -12.97 -7.41 6.08
CA GLY A 105 -13.68 -6.45 5.25
C GLY A 105 -13.41 -5.05 5.77
N VAL A 106 -12.81 -4.21 4.92
CA VAL A 106 -12.44 -2.82 5.28
C VAL A 106 -13.63 -2.07 5.85
N GLN A 107 -13.42 -1.38 6.96
CA GLN A 107 -14.39 -0.55 7.65
C GLN A 107 -14.17 0.93 7.35
N GLU A 108 -15.15 1.76 7.72
CA GLU A 108 -15.04 3.20 7.58
C GLU A 108 -13.84 3.76 8.36
N GLY A 109 -13.04 4.60 7.71
CA GLY A 109 -11.86 5.23 8.29
C GLY A 109 -10.60 4.35 8.34
N GLU A 110 -10.66 3.10 7.89
CA GLU A 110 -9.48 2.24 7.80
C GLU A 110 -8.62 2.57 6.57
N THR A 111 -7.31 2.37 6.72
CA THR A 111 -6.29 2.52 5.68
C THR A 111 -5.43 1.26 5.66
N CYS A 112 -4.72 1.00 4.56
CA CYS A 112 -3.76 -0.11 4.51
C CYS A 112 -2.77 -0.08 5.69
N TYR A 113 -2.33 1.13 6.08
CA TYR A 113 -1.35 1.30 7.15
C TYR A 113 -1.91 0.89 8.52
N CYS A 114 -3.11 1.35 8.90
CA CYS A 114 -3.68 1.00 10.20
C CYS A 114 -4.12 -0.47 10.26
N LEU A 115 -4.55 -1.04 9.13
CA LEU A 115 -4.86 -2.48 9.01
C LEU A 115 -3.60 -3.33 9.21
N ALA A 116 -2.50 -2.99 8.54
CA ALA A 116 -1.21 -3.67 8.69
C ALA A 116 -0.70 -3.58 10.14
N GLN A 117 -0.65 -2.37 10.71
CA GLN A 117 -0.22 -2.18 12.10
C GLN A 117 -1.11 -2.90 13.11
N GLY A 118 -2.43 -2.93 12.86
CA GLY A 118 -3.40 -3.57 13.75
C GLY A 118 -3.16 -5.07 13.95
N VAL A 119 -2.44 -5.72 13.03
CA VAL A 119 -2.02 -7.13 13.13
C VAL A 119 -0.51 -7.31 13.21
N GLY A 120 0.25 -6.22 13.42
CA GLY A 120 1.70 -6.27 13.59
C GLY A 120 2.49 -6.52 12.30
N LEU A 121 1.91 -6.23 11.14
CA LEU A 121 2.60 -6.30 9.84
C LEU A 121 3.23 -4.96 9.46
N THR A 122 4.33 -5.02 8.70
CA THR A 122 4.77 -3.88 7.89
C THR A 122 3.79 -3.67 6.73
N LEU A 123 3.77 -2.45 6.17
CA LEU A 123 2.95 -2.19 4.99
C LEU A 123 3.34 -3.09 3.81
N ASP A 124 4.63 -3.34 3.60
CA ASP A 124 5.12 -4.21 2.52
C ASP A 124 4.64 -5.65 2.68
N ASN A 125 4.64 -6.20 3.90
CA ASN A 125 4.12 -7.54 4.15
C ASN A 125 2.60 -7.60 3.97
N PHE A 126 1.87 -6.55 4.38
CA PHE A 126 0.44 -6.48 4.12
C PHE A 126 0.16 -6.44 2.59
N LEU A 127 0.93 -5.67 1.82
CA LEU A 127 0.78 -5.58 0.37
C LEU A 127 1.19 -6.87 -0.35
N SER A 128 2.17 -7.61 0.16
CA SER A 128 2.53 -8.91 -0.40
C SER A 128 1.42 -9.96 -0.24
N PHE A 129 0.64 -9.88 0.85
CA PHE A 129 -0.56 -10.71 1.03
C PHE A 129 -1.74 -10.24 0.15
N ASN A 130 -1.69 -9.02 -0.36
CA ASN A 130 -2.78 -8.35 -1.05
C ASN A 130 -2.32 -7.70 -2.37
N PRO A 131 -1.77 -8.46 -3.33
CA PRO A 131 -1.14 -7.90 -4.54
C PRO A 131 -2.12 -7.14 -5.46
N ASN A 132 -3.43 -7.28 -5.24
CA ASN A 132 -4.49 -6.63 -6.02
C ASN A 132 -5.03 -5.33 -5.36
N ILE A 133 -4.46 -4.88 -4.24
CA ILE A 133 -4.92 -3.67 -3.54
C ILE A 133 -4.16 -2.43 -4.02
N CYS A 134 -4.90 -1.35 -4.25
CA CYS A 134 -4.37 0.01 -4.34
C CYS A 134 -4.79 0.78 -3.09
N CYS A 135 -3.83 1.17 -2.24
CA CYS A 135 -4.12 1.79 -0.94
C CYS A 135 -4.80 3.15 -1.03
N ASP A 136 -4.52 3.91 -2.09
CA ASP A 136 -5.15 5.22 -2.34
C ASP A 136 -6.61 5.09 -2.78
N ASN A 137 -7.06 3.88 -3.13
CA ASN A 137 -8.43 3.60 -3.57
C ASN A 137 -9.06 2.43 -2.79
N LEU A 138 -8.70 2.31 -1.51
CA LEU A 138 -9.30 1.35 -0.59
C LEU A 138 -10.76 1.76 -0.30
N PHE A 139 -11.70 0.81 -0.34
CA PHE A 139 -13.12 1.09 -0.11
C PHE A 139 -13.74 0.19 0.97
N ILE A 140 -14.78 0.69 1.62
CA ILE A 140 -15.52 -0.02 2.68
C ILE A 140 -16.12 -1.31 2.10
N GLY A 141 -15.88 -2.42 2.79
CA GLY A 141 -16.31 -3.77 2.39
C GLY A 141 -15.34 -4.48 1.44
N GLN A 142 -14.24 -3.85 1.03
CA GLN A 142 -13.18 -4.53 0.29
C GLN A 142 -12.57 -5.64 1.16
N TRP A 143 -12.41 -6.83 0.61
CA TRP A 143 -11.76 -7.94 1.30
C TRP A 143 -10.24 -7.81 1.23
N VAL A 144 -9.60 -7.89 2.38
CA VAL A 144 -8.14 -7.89 2.53
C VAL A 144 -7.71 -9.09 3.37
N CYS A 145 -6.51 -9.59 3.09
CA CYS A 145 -5.87 -10.62 3.87
C CYS A 145 -5.00 -9.99 4.96
N LEU A 146 -5.20 -10.41 6.20
CA LEU A 146 -4.43 -9.95 7.38
C LEU A 146 -3.43 -10.98 7.89
N ASP A 147 -3.48 -12.21 7.39
CA ASP A 147 -2.58 -13.30 7.74
C ASP A 147 -2.56 -14.30 6.60
N ALA A 148 -1.38 -14.69 6.13
CA ALA A 148 -1.20 -15.61 5.02
C ALA A 148 -0.02 -16.57 5.26
N THR A 149 -0.16 -17.77 4.71
CA THR A 149 0.90 -18.80 4.69
C THR A 149 1.30 -19.09 3.26
N SER A 150 2.59 -19.14 2.98
CA SER A 150 3.11 -19.64 1.70
C SER A 150 3.07 -21.17 1.68
N GLY A 151 2.35 -21.74 0.71
CA GLY A 151 2.47 -23.15 0.36
C GLY A 151 3.69 -23.40 -0.52
N CYS A 152 4.33 -24.56 -0.34
CA CYS A 152 5.37 -25.10 -1.21
C CYS A 152 4.79 -26.23 -2.06
#